data_AF-A0A7V1SKM0-F1
#
_entry.id   AF-A0A7V1SKM0-F1
#
_cell.length_a   1.000
_cell.length_b   1.000
_cell.length_c   1.000
_cell.angle_alpha   90.00
_cell.angle_beta   90.00
_cell.angle_gamma   90.00
#
_symmetry.space_group_name_H-M   'P 1'
#
loop_
_entity.id
_entity.type
_entity.pdbx_description
1 polymer ?
#
loop_
_entity_poly.entity_id
_entity_poly.type
_entity_poly.pdbx_seq_one_letter_code
_entity_poly.pdbx_strand_id
1 'polypeptide(L)' 'ARAGYDPRAAVPLWQRMSEQGGPRPPEFLSTHPVPETRIANIRSLIPEAMPYYEKSRR' A
#
# COMPACT_ATOMS: atom_id res chain seq x y z
N ALA A 1 -8.12 6.34 3.12
CA ALA A 1 -8.19 7.72 3.62
C ALA A 1 -9.59 8.34 3.48
N ARG A 2 -9.99 8.82 2.29
CA ARG A 2 -11.32 9.48 2.10
C ARG A 2 -12.51 8.57 2.42
N ALA A 3 -12.39 7.28 2.13
CA ALA A 3 -13.39 6.26 2.46
C ALA A 3 -13.35 5.77 3.92
N GLY A 4 -12.72 6.51 4.85
CA GLY A 4 -12.67 6.16 6.27
C GLY A 4 -11.59 5.15 6.69
N TYR A 5 -10.93 4.46 5.75
CA TYR A 5 -9.87 3.51 6.09
C TYR A 5 -8.53 4.19 6.41
N ASP A 6 -7.85 3.69 7.46
CA ASP A 6 -6.50 4.08 7.87
C ASP A 6 -5.47 3.80 6.75
N PRO A 7 -4.79 4.81 6.19
CA PRO A 7 -3.80 4.62 5.13
C PRO A 7 -2.67 3.65 5.49
N ARG A 8 -2.32 3.56 6.78
CA ARG A 8 -1.26 2.69 7.28
C ARG A 8 -1.63 1.21 7.17
N ALA A 9 -2.92 0.88 7.15
CA ALA A 9 -3.41 -0.49 7.06
C ALA A 9 -3.09 -1.16 5.72
N ALA A 10 -2.72 -0.40 4.69
CA ALA A 10 -2.26 -0.96 3.43
C ALA A 10 -0.89 -1.66 3.56
N VAL A 11 0.02 -1.17 4.40
CA VAL A 11 1.37 -1.77 4.56
C VAL A 11 1.33 -3.27 4.93
N PRO A 12 0.61 -3.71 5.98
CA PRO A 12 0.57 -5.13 6.34
C PRO A 12 -0.12 -6.01 5.31
N LEU A 13 -1.01 -5.47 4.46
CA LEU A 13 -1.55 -6.21 3.32
C LEU A 13 -0.45 -6.60 2.33
N TRP A 14 0.39 -5.63 1.95
CA TRP A 14 1.47 -5.85 0.98
C TRP A 14 2.64 -6.63 1.58
N GLN A 15 2.88 -6.55 2.89
CA GLN A 15 3.85 -7.41 3.59
C GLN A 15 3.44 -8.89 3.48
N ARG A 16 2.18 -9.22 3.79
CA ARG A 16 1.67 -10.59 3.62
C ARG A 16 1.74 -11.07 2.17
N MET A 17 1.54 -10.18 1.21
CA MET A 17 1.68 -10.53 -0.21
C MET A 17 3.14 -10.79 -0.59
N SER A 18 4.10 -10.08 -0.01
CA SER A 18 5.53 -10.39 -0.17
C SER A 18 5.84 -11.79 0.34
N GLU A 19 5.40 -12.11 1.57
CA GLU A 19 5.62 -13.40 2.23
C GLU A 19 4.99 -14.59 1.52
N GLN A 20 3.78 -14.43 0.96
CA GLN A 20 3.05 -15.51 0.29
C GLN A 20 3.36 -15.65 -1.21
N GLY A 21 4.07 -14.69 -1.79
CA GLY A 21 4.34 -14.70 -3.22
C GLY A 21 5.52 -15.56 -3.61
N GLY A 22 5.38 -16.26 -4.75
CA GLY A 22 6.46 -17.01 -5.37
C GLY A 22 7.36 -16.16 -6.27
N PRO A 23 8.12 -16.79 -7.19
CA PRO A 23 8.90 -16.10 -8.20
C PRO A 23 8.04 -15.07 -8.97
N ARG A 24 8.54 -13.84 -9.09
CA ARG A 24 7.82 -12.74 -9.74
C ARG A 24 8.49 -12.40 -11.07
N PRO A 25 7.73 -12.20 -12.16
CA PRO A 25 8.27 -11.60 -13.36
C PRO A 25 8.68 -10.14 -13.09
N PRO A 26 9.44 -9.50 -13.99
CA PRO A 26 9.68 -8.06 -13.91
C PRO A 26 8.37 -7.29 -13.72
N GLU A 27 8.40 -6.21 -12.95
CA GLU A 27 7.20 -5.44 -12.56
C GLU A 27 6.38 -4.98 -13.77
N PHE A 28 7.05 -4.58 -14.86
CA PHE A 28 6.42 -4.18 -16.12
C PHE A 28 5.55 -5.28 -16.77
N LEU A 29 5.85 -6.56 -16.51
CA LEU A 29 5.10 -7.71 -17.01
C LEU A 29 4.13 -8.29 -15.97
N SER A 30 4.06 -7.70 -14.77
CA SER A 30 3.23 -8.19 -13.67
C SER A 30 1.84 -7.54 -13.69
N THR A 31 0.79 -8.31 -13.36
CA THR A 31 -0.57 -7.76 -13.16
C THR A 31 -0.72 -6.96 -11.87
N HIS A 32 0.23 -7.13 -10.95
CA HIS A 32 0.32 -6.41 -9.69
C HIS A 32 1.75 -5.88 -9.48
N PRO A 33 1.91 -4.71 -8.83
CA PRO A 33 3.21 -4.20 -8.44
C PRO A 33 4.04 -5.18 -7.62
N VAL A 34 5.36 -5.00 -7.67
CA VAL A 34 6.27 -5.71 -6.78
C VAL A 34 6.02 -5.19 -5.34
N PRO A 35 5.84 -6.09 -4.34
CA PRO A 35 5.44 -5.67 -2.99
C PRO A 35 6.37 -4.64 -2.36
N GLU A 36 7.68 -4.77 -2.56
CA GLU A 36 8.69 -3.89 -2.00
C GLU A 36 8.55 -2.47 -2.56
N THR A 37 8.45 -2.35 -3.90
CA THR A 37 8.16 -1.08 -4.59
C THR A 37 6.86 -0.47 -4.07
N ARG A 38 5.81 -1.29 -3.94
CA ARG A 38 4.50 -0.82 -3.50
C ARG A 38 4.48 -0.35 -2.05
N ILE A 39 5.17 -1.05 -1.15
CA ILE A 39 5.28 -0.66 0.26
C ILE A 39 6.03 0.67 0.38
N ALA A 40 7.13 0.86 -0.36
CA ALA A 40 7.87 2.12 -0.37
C ALA A 40 6.98 3.28 -0.82
N ASN A 41 6.23 3.10 -1.91
CA ASN A 41 5.29 4.10 -2.42
C ASN A 41 4.13 4.38 -1.45
N ILE A 42 3.59 3.36 -0.78
CA ILE A 42 2.56 3.57 0.24
C ILE A 42 3.12 4.40 1.38
N ARG A 43 4.32 4.08 1.87
CA ARG A 43 4.96 4.83 2.97
C ARG A 43 5.20 6.29 2.61
N SER A 44 5.63 6.59 1.38
CA SER A 44 5.82 7.98 0.94
C SER A 44 4.51 8.76 0.82
N LEU A 45 3.40 8.09 0.50
CA LEU A 45 2.08 8.71 0.34
C LEU A 45 1.29 8.83 1.66
N ILE A 46 1.67 8.11 2.73
CA ILE A 46 0.96 8.16 4.02
C ILE A 46 0.84 9.61 4.54
N PRO A 47 1.90 10.44 4.60
CA PRO A 47 1.79 11.81 5.09
C PRO A 47 0.74 12.64 4.36
N GLU A 48 0.64 12.50 3.03
CA GLU A 48 -0.38 13.17 2.21
C GLU A 48 -1.78 12.59 2.44
N ALA A 49 -1.88 11.28 2.69
CA ALA A 49 -3.14 10.59 2.89
C ALA A 49 -3.78 10.85 4.27
N MET A 50 -2.98 11.12 5.31
CA MET A 50 -3.44 11.24 6.69
C MET A 50 -4.51 12.35 6.90
N PRO A 51 -4.37 13.58 6.38
CA PRO A 51 -5.40 14.61 6.52
C PRO A 51 -6.78 14.18 6.00
N TYR A 52 -6.82 13.42 4.90
CA TYR A 52 -8.08 12.91 4.36
C TYR A 52 -8.71 11.80 5.23
N TYR A 53 -7.88 11.03 5.93
CA TYR A 53 -8.33 10.02 6.89
C TYR A 53 -8.87 10.69 8.17
N GLU A 54 -8.19 11.70 8.68
CA GLU A 54 -8.66 12.45 9.84
C GLU A 54 -9.98 13.17 9.54
N LYS A 55 -10.11 13.75 8.34
CA LYS A 55 -11.36 14.39 7.90
C LYS A 55 -12.52 13.41 7.79
N SER A 56 -12.29 12.18 7.34
CA SER A 56 -13.34 11.16 7.19
C SER A 56 -13.77 10.49 8.50
N ARG A 57 -13.03 10.75 9.60
CA ARG A 57 -13.35 10.26 10.95
C ARG A 57 -14.12 11.26 11.81
N ARG A 58 -14.31 12.49 11.33
CA ARG A 58 -15.12 13.53 11.98
C ARG A 58 -16.56 13.42 11.50
#